data_AF-A0A2E1ILH6-F1
#
_entry.id   AF-A0A2E1ILH6-F1
#
_cell.length_a   1.000
_cell.length_b   1.000
_cell.length_c   1.000
_cell.angle_alpha   90.00
_cell.angle_beta   90.00
_cell.angle_gamma   90.00
#
_symmetry.space_group_name_H-M   'P 1'
#
loop_
_entity.id
_entity.type
_entity.pdbx_description
1 polymer ?
#
loop_
_entity_poly.entity_id
_entity_poly.type
_entity_poly.pdbx_seq_one_letter_code
_entity_poly.pdbx_strand_id
1 'polypeptide(L)'
;MISYLVLCSLLIPVNLWAAITPHLHSDVSMRILHGVATLLLLPLLFNLWRHRHQLKPFPAMVLGIFTVVMVVVNCWITAMGMGVEFGWLDHVLLAISEVCVVAFFLLEPQPAAEEPIR
;
A
#
# COMPACT_ATOMS: atom_id res chain seq x y z
N MET A 1 -8.54 -11.43 6.16
CA MET A 1 -7.34 -11.55 5.33
C MET A 1 -7.67 -11.64 3.84
N ILE A 2 -8.44 -12.64 3.38
CA ILE A 2 -8.78 -12.80 1.95
C ILE A 2 -9.46 -11.55 1.36
N SER A 3 -10.47 -11.00 2.04
CA SER A 3 -11.17 -9.78 1.61
C SER A 3 -10.23 -8.57 1.46
N TYR A 4 -9.28 -8.40 2.38
CA TYR A 4 -8.27 -7.36 2.34
C TYR A 4 -7.36 -7.52 1.10
N LEU A 5 -6.87 -8.73 0.82
CA LEU A 5 -6.02 -8.99 -0.34
C LEU A 5 -6.77 -8.86 -1.67
N VAL A 6 -8.06 -9.17 -1.72
CA VAL A 6 -8.92 -8.91 -2.89
C VAL A 6 -9.03 -7.40 -3.12
N LEU A 7 -9.24 -6.60 -2.07
CA LEU A 7 -9.30 -5.14 -2.19
C LEU A 7 -7.97 -4.55 -2.68
N CYS A 8 -6.84 -4.94 -2.08
CA CYS A 8 -5.51 -4.54 -2.53
C CYS A 8 -5.26 -4.94 -4.00
N SER A 9 -5.63 -6.17 -4.37
CA SER A 9 -5.50 -6.66 -5.75
C SER A 9 -6.32 -5.84 -6.75
N LEU A 10 -7.51 -5.35 -6.37
CA LEU A 10 -8.33 -4.50 -7.21
C LEU A 10 -7.76 -3.09 -7.38
N LEU A 11 -7.01 -2.59 -6.39
CA LEU A 11 -6.34 -1.29 -6.48
C LEU A 11 -5.16 -1.27 -7.46
N ILE A 12 -4.53 -2.42 -7.74
CA ILE A 12 -3.45 -2.52 -8.72
C ILE A 12 -3.92 -2.05 -10.11
N PRO A 13 -4.92 -2.67 -10.76
CA PRO A 13 -5.37 -2.23 -12.07
C PRO A 13 -6.01 -0.85 -12.05
N VAL A 14 -6.66 -0.44 -10.96
CA VAL A 14 -7.25 0.90 -10.83
C VAL A 14 -6.17 1.97 -10.86
N ASN A 15 -5.07 1.78 -10.13
CA ASN A 15 -3.94 2.71 -10.15
C ASN A 15 -3.20 2.70 -11.48
N LEU A 16 -2.98 1.54 -12.09
CA LEU A 16 -2.38 1.47 -13.43
C LEU A 16 -3.25 2.19 -14.49
N TRP A 17 -4.57 2.05 -14.39
CA TRP A 17 -5.49 2.78 -15.24
C TRP A 17 -5.41 4.29 -15.02
N ALA A 18 -5.41 4.74 -13.76
CA ALA A 18 -5.28 6.15 -13.40
C ALA A 18 -3.95 6.76 -13.87
N ALA A 19 -2.85 5.99 -13.86
CA ALA A 19 -1.55 6.41 -14.37
C ALA A 19 -1.57 6.70 -15.88
N ILE A 20 -2.32 5.92 -16.66
CA ILE A 20 -2.38 6.04 -18.13
C ILE A 20 -3.45 7.05 -18.57
N THR A 21 -4.44 7.34 -17.72
CA THR A 21 -5.60 8.20 -18.04
C THR A 21 -5.74 9.42 -17.11
N PRO A 22 -4.74 10.32 -17.04
CA PRO A 22 -4.68 11.41 -16.07
C PRO A 22 -5.80 12.47 -16.21
N HIS A 23 -6.48 12.54 -17.36
CA HIS A 23 -7.52 13.54 -17.63
C HIS A 23 -8.96 13.02 -17.51
N LEU A 24 -9.14 11.75 -17.13
CA LEU A 24 -10.46 11.10 -17.11
C LEU A 24 -11.06 10.94 -15.70
N HIS A 25 -10.33 11.30 -14.65
CA HIS A 25 -10.80 11.19 -13.27
C HIS A 25 -11.04 12.55 -12.63
N SER A 26 -12.02 12.61 -11.73
CA SER A 26 -12.38 13.82 -10.97
C SER A 26 -11.49 14.02 -9.74
N ASP A 27 -11.49 15.24 -9.18
CA ASP A 27 -10.79 15.54 -7.93
C ASP A 27 -11.23 14.64 -6.77
N VAL A 28 -12.56 14.45 -6.65
CA VAL A 28 -13.14 13.61 -5.60
C VAL A 28 -12.69 12.15 -5.74
N SER A 29 -12.75 11.59 -6.95
CA SER A 29 -12.30 10.21 -7.19
C SER A 29 -10.82 10.02 -6.90
N MET A 30 -9.99 11.04 -7.19
CA MET A 30 -8.56 10.99 -6.92
C MET A 30 -8.30 10.98 -5.40
N ARG A 31 -8.91 11.91 -4.66
CA ARG A 31 -8.81 11.94 -3.19
C ARG A 31 -9.25 10.63 -2.54
N ILE A 32 -10.37 10.05 -3.01
CA ILE A 32 -10.88 8.78 -2.52
C ILE A 32 -9.90 7.64 -2.83
N LEU A 33 -9.40 7.54 -4.06
CA LEU A 33 -8.48 6.47 -4.45
C LEU A 33 -7.22 6.48 -3.58
N HIS A 34 -6.57 7.63 -3.43
CA HIS A 34 -5.37 7.77 -2.59
C HIS A 34 -5.69 7.56 -1.11
N GLY A 35 -6.84 8.00 -0.63
CA GLY A 35 -7.25 7.80 0.77
C GLY A 35 -7.49 6.33 1.09
N VAL A 36 -8.21 5.61 0.22
CA VAL A 36 -8.46 4.17 0.38
C VAL A 36 -7.15 3.38 0.29
N ALA A 37 -6.29 3.67 -0.68
CA ALA A 37 -4.99 3.04 -0.80
C ALA A 37 -4.13 3.27 0.46
N THR A 38 -4.12 4.50 1.00
CA THR A 38 -3.41 4.82 2.25
C THR A 38 -3.88 3.93 3.41
N LEU A 39 -5.19 3.80 3.59
CA LEU A 39 -5.76 2.96 4.66
C LEU A 39 -5.37 1.49 4.50
N LEU A 40 -5.30 1.01 3.25
CA LEU A 40 -4.91 -0.37 2.96
C LEU A 40 -3.40 -0.62 3.09
N LEU A 41 -2.55 0.41 3.10
CA LEU A 41 -1.12 0.27 3.40
C LEU A 41 -0.83 0.18 4.91
N LEU A 42 -1.71 0.68 5.79
CA LEU A 42 -1.47 0.70 7.24
C LEU A 42 -1.29 -0.71 7.86
N PRO A 43 -2.07 -1.74 7.49
CA PRO A 43 -1.83 -3.10 7.98
C PRO A 43 -0.44 -3.63 7.64
N LEU A 44 0.12 -3.30 6.48
CA LEU A 44 1.48 -3.69 6.11
C LEU A 44 2.51 -3.03 7.04
N LEU A 45 2.42 -1.70 7.26
CA LEU A 45 3.30 -1.00 8.20
C LEU A 45 3.22 -1.58 9.61
N PHE A 46 2.01 -1.85 10.08
CA PHE A 46 1.79 -2.43 11.39
C PHE A 46 2.45 -3.81 11.52
N ASN A 47 2.32 -4.67 10.51
CA ASN A 47 2.92 -6.01 10.51
C ASN A 47 4.45 -5.95 10.42
N LEU A 48 5.00 -5.09 9.55
CA LEU A 48 6.45 -4.87 9.46
C LEU A 48 7.03 -4.43 10.80
N TRP A 49 6.35 -3.51 11.50
CA TRP A 49 6.79 -3.05 12.81
C TRP A 49 6.68 -4.12 13.89
N ARG A 50 5.54 -4.82 13.95
CA ARG A 50 5.25 -5.84 14.97
C ARG A 50 6.18 -7.04 14.85
N HIS A 51 6.46 -7.49 13.64
CA HIS A 51 7.24 -8.69 13.36
C HIS A 51 8.68 -8.39 12.92
N ARG A 52 9.16 -7.15 13.09
CA ARG A 52 10.51 -6.72 12.65
C ARG A 52 11.67 -7.60 13.12
N HIS A 53 11.53 -8.30 14.24
CA HIS A 53 12.55 -9.19 14.78
C HIS A 53 12.55 -10.59 14.15
N GLN A 54 11.45 -10.97 13.47
CA GLN A 54 11.25 -12.26 12.80
C GLN A 54 11.51 -12.17 11.29
N LEU A 55 11.43 -10.97 10.72
CA LEU A 55 11.65 -10.70 9.31
C LEU A 55 13.14 -10.56 8.95
N LYS A 56 13.49 -10.81 7.69
CA LYS A 56 14.82 -10.49 7.19
C LYS A 56 15.04 -8.97 7.22
N PRO A 57 16.11 -8.48 7.87
CA PRO A 57 16.23 -7.06 8.22
C PRO A 57 16.31 -6.14 6.99
N PHE A 58 17.09 -6.53 5.98
CA PHE A 58 17.26 -5.72 4.77
C PHE A 58 15.96 -5.52 3.96
N PRO A 59 15.26 -6.58 3.51
CA PRO A 59 14.02 -6.41 2.75
C PRO A 59 12.91 -5.76 3.59
N ALA A 60 12.81 -6.08 4.89
CA ALA A 60 11.84 -5.44 5.78
C ALA A 60 12.10 -3.93 5.93
N MET A 61 13.36 -3.51 6.02
CA MET A 61 13.73 -2.09 6.09
C MET A 61 13.38 -1.35 4.79
N VAL A 62 13.75 -1.91 3.63
CA VAL A 62 13.44 -1.31 2.32
C VAL A 62 11.93 -1.18 2.13
N LEU A 63 11.18 -2.25 2.42
CA LEU A 63 9.72 -2.25 2.30
C LEU A 63 9.07 -1.30 3.31
N GLY A 64 9.60 -1.23 4.54
CA GLY A 64 9.13 -0.30 5.56
C GLY A 64 9.30 1.16 5.15
N ILE A 65 10.50 1.55 4.71
CA ILE A 65 10.77 2.92 4.24
C ILE A 65 9.88 3.26 3.05
N PHE A 66 9.80 2.36 2.06
CA PHE A 66 8.95 2.55 0.89
C PHE A 66 7.48 2.76 1.29
N THR A 67 6.94 1.90 2.15
CA THR A 67 5.54 2.00 2.58
C THR A 67 5.28 3.28 3.39
N VAL A 68 6.22 3.73 4.23
CA VAL A 68 6.10 5.02 4.95
C VAL A 68 6.05 6.19 3.98
N VAL A 69 6.96 6.24 3.00
CA VAL A 69 6.96 7.29 1.97
C VAL A 69 5.62 7.31 1.24
N MET A 70 5.12 6.14 0.84
CA MET A 70 3.85 6.02 0.14
C MET A 70 2.68 6.52 0.99
N VAL A 71 2.61 6.16 2.28
CA VAL A 71 1.56 6.67 3.18
C VAL A 71 1.62 8.19 3.32
N VAL A 72 2.81 8.77 3.51
CA VAL A 72 2.97 10.23 3.67
C VAL A 72 2.56 10.97 2.39
N VAL A 73 3.07 10.55 1.25
CA VAL A 73 2.76 11.16 -0.05
C VAL A 73 1.27 11.02 -0.37
N ASN A 74 0.67 9.85 -0.15
CA ASN A 74 -0.75 9.67 -0.43
C ASN A 74 -1.64 10.48 0.52
N CYS A 75 -1.30 10.60 1.81
CA CYS A 75 -2.00 11.51 2.72
C CYS A 75 -2.00 12.96 2.21
N TRP A 76 -0.85 13.42 1.71
CA TRP A 76 -0.73 14.75 1.12
C TRP A 76 -1.62 14.91 -0.11
N ILE A 77 -1.59 13.93 -1.03
CA ILE A 77 -2.42 13.92 -2.24
C ILE A 77 -3.91 13.90 -1.89
N THR A 78 -4.33 13.10 -0.90
CA THR A 78 -5.72 13.05 -0.40
C THR A 78 -6.18 14.41 0.14
N ALA A 79 -5.29 15.17 0.79
CA ALA A 79 -5.60 16.50 1.31
C ALA A 79 -5.66 17.56 0.19
N MET A 80 -4.72 17.52 -0.76
CA MET A 80 -4.56 18.53 -1.80
C MET A 80 -5.51 18.35 -2.99
N GLY A 81 -5.77 17.12 -3.41
CA GLY A 81 -6.50 16.88 -4.66
C GLY A 81 -5.58 16.99 -5.89
N MET A 82 -6.18 17.23 -7.07
CA MET A 82 -5.51 17.21 -8.36
C MET A 82 -4.46 18.32 -8.51
N GLY A 83 -3.63 18.21 -9.56
CA GLY A 83 -2.58 19.19 -9.88
C GLY A 83 -1.21 18.85 -9.28
N VAL A 84 -1.03 17.61 -8.83
CA VAL A 84 0.27 17.10 -8.38
C VAL A 84 1.14 16.80 -9.59
N GLU A 85 2.34 17.38 -9.62
CA GLU A 85 3.31 17.11 -10.67
C GLU A 85 3.70 15.63 -10.66
N PHE A 86 3.77 15.02 -11.83
CA PHE A 86 4.07 13.59 -11.99
C PHE A 86 3.08 12.63 -11.30
N GLY A 87 1.81 13.00 -11.11
CA GLY A 87 0.80 12.12 -10.50
C GLY A 87 0.64 10.73 -11.14
N TRP A 88 1.01 10.56 -12.42
CA TRP A 88 1.09 9.24 -13.05
C TRP A 88 2.11 8.31 -12.38
N LEU A 89 3.24 8.86 -11.93
CA LEU A 89 4.29 8.13 -11.22
C LEU A 89 3.80 7.71 -9.83
N ASP A 90 3.07 8.59 -9.14
CA ASP A 90 2.46 8.26 -7.84
C ASP A 90 1.54 7.04 -7.96
N HIS A 91 0.71 6.99 -9.01
CA HIS A 91 -0.14 5.84 -9.28
C HIS A 91 0.65 4.57 -9.59
N VAL A 92 1.74 4.65 -10.36
CA VAL A 92 2.61 3.49 -10.62
C VAL A 92 3.22 2.97 -9.31
N LEU A 93 3.74 3.86 -8.47
CA LEU A 93 4.31 3.51 -7.18
C LEU A 93 3.25 2.93 -6.22
N LEU A 94 2.01 3.42 -6.29
CA LEU A 94 0.90 2.90 -5.50
C LEU A 94 0.51 1.49 -5.95
N ALA A 95 0.47 1.23 -7.26
CA ALA A 95 0.26 -0.11 -7.80
C ALA A 95 1.38 -1.07 -7.36
N ILE A 96 2.64 -0.64 -7.38
CA ILE A 96 3.78 -1.43 -6.86
C ILE A 96 3.62 -1.70 -5.36
N SER A 97 3.15 -0.72 -4.59
CA SER A 97 2.91 -0.88 -3.15
C SER A 97 1.85 -1.93 -2.86
N GLU A 98 0.74 -1.94 -3.61
CA GLU A 98 -0.31 -2.95 -3.48
C GLU A 98 0.19 -4.34 -3.88
N VAL A 99 1.06 -4.45 -4.90
CA VAL A 99 1.75 -5.71 -5.22
C VAL A 99 2.61 -6.17 -4.04
N CYS A 100 3.36 -5.27 -3.40
CA CYS A 100 4.16 -5.61 -2.23
C CYS A 100 3.30 -6.07 -1.05
N VAL A 101 2.13 -5.44 -0.82
CA VAL A 101 1.16 -5.89 0.19
C VAL A 101 0.71 -7.32 -0.09
N VAL A 102 0.24 -7.57 -1.32
CA VAL A 102 -0.24 -8.90 -1.72
C VAL A 102 0.87 -9.94 -1.59
N ALA A 103 2.08 -9.63 -2.06
CA ALA A 103 3.23 -10.51 -1.97
C ALA A 103 3.61 -10.80 -0.50
N PHE A 104 3.67 -9.78 0.36
CA PHE A 104 4.01 -9.92 1.77
C PHE A 104 3.03 -10.86 2.48
N PHE A 105 1.72 -10.64 2.34
CA PHE A 105 0.72 -11.44 3.07
C PHE A 105 0.47 -12.83 2.47
N LEU A 106 0.81 -13.06 1.20
CA LEU A 106 0.72 -14.40 0.57
C LEU A 106 1.98 -15.25 0.75
N LEU A 107 3.16 -14.63 0.81
CA LEU A 107 4.45 -15.34 0.80
C LEU A 107 5.15 -15.38 2.15
N GLU A 108 4.94 -14.38 3.01
CA GLU A 108 5.64 -14.34 4.29
C GLU A 108 5.00 -15.36 5.26
N PRO A 109 5.78 -16.26 5.88
CA PRO A 109 5.27 -17.20 6.87
C PRO A 109 4.59 -16.43 8.01
N GLN A 110 3.30 -16.70 8.24
CA GLN A 110 2.63 -16.16 9.42
C GLN A 110 3.33 -16.73 10.66
N PRO A 111 3.63 -15.91 11.68
CA PRO A 111 4.15 -16.42 12.94
C PRO A 111 3.15 -17.46 13.45
N ALA A 112 3.63 -18.68 13.72
CA ALA A 112 2.81 -19.70 14.34
C ALA A 112 2.17 -19.08 15.58
N ALA A 113 0.84 -19.17 15.70
CA ALA A 113 0.14 -18.75 16.89
C ALA A 113 0.85 -19.40 18.08
N GLU A 114 1.39 -18.58 18.99
CA GLU A 114 2.04 -19.06 20.20
C GLU A 114 1.10 -20.06 20.87
N GLU A 115 1.50 -21.34 20.89
CA GLU A 115 0.85 -22.33 21.73
C GLU A 115 0.93 -21.80 23.17
N PRO A 116 -0.21 -21.63 23.87
CA PRO A 116 -0.16 -21.19 25.25
C PRO A 116 0.64 -22.23 26.03
N ILE A 117 1.77 -21.81 26.58
CA ILE A 117 2.59 -22.61 27.50
C ILE A 117 1.65 -23.07 28.62
N ARG A 118 1.32 -24.36 28.63
CA ARG A 118 0.56 -25.03 29.69
C ARG A 118 1.49 -25.42 30.83
#